data_AF-A0A8J4M2S8-F1
#
_entry.id   AF-A0A8J4M2S8-F1
#
_cell.length_a   1.000
_cell.length_b   1.000
_cell.length_c   1.000
_cell.angle_alpha   90.00
_cell.angle_beta   90.00
_cell.angle_gamma   90.00
#
_symmetry.space_group_name_H-M   'P 1'
#
loop_
_entity.id
_entity.type
_entity.pdbx_description
1 polymer ?
#
loop_
_entity_poly.entity_id
_entity_poly.type
_entity_poly.pdbx_seq_one_letter_code
_entity_poly.pdbx_strand_id
1 'polypeptide(L)' 'MWRWWLKIRYTAKAVLFPLICIQFFRTLILPTPIDVFICFALVLVYIGILLDVI' A
#
# COMPACT_ATOMS: atom_id res chain seq x y z
N MET A 1 13.54 19.35 10.33
CA MET A 1 13.41 18.52 9.11
C MET A 1 12.56 17.25 9.32
N TRP A 2 12.58 16.59 10.48
CA TRP A 2 11.77 15.39 10.80
C TRP A 2 10.24 15.50 10.62
N ARG A 3 9.63 16.64 10.94
CA ARG A 3 8.15 16.80 10.87
C ARG A 3 7.58 16.65 9.45
N TRP A 4 8.32 17.07 8.43
CA TRP A 4 7.89 16.94 7.04
C TRP A 4 7.95 15.50 6.56
N TRP A 5 8.96 14.75 6.99
CA TRP A 5 9.15 13.35 6.64
C TRP A 5 8.06 12.45 7.23
N LEU A 6 7.70 12.69 8.49
CA LEU A 6 6.55 12.05 9.14
C LEU A 6 5.25 12.37 8.41
N LYS A 7 5.02 13.64 8.04
CA LYS A 7 3.80 14.07 7.35
C LYS A 7 3.65 13.36 5.99
N ILE A 8 4.74 13.26 5.23
CA ILE A 8 4.78 12.54 3.96
C ILE A 8 4.51 11.04 4.17
N ARG A 9 5.09 10.40 5.18
CA ARG A 9 4.79 8.99 5.52
C ARG A 9 3.32 8.79 5.88
N TYR A 10 2.73 9.68 6.68
CA TYR A 10 1.30 9.57 7.04
C TYR A 10 0.38 9.80 5.84
N THR A 11 0.68 10.80 4.99
CA THR A 11 -0.08 11.04 3.75
C THR A 11 0.08 9.88 2.78
N ALA A 12 1.29 9.35 2.61
CA ALA A 12 1.53 8.17 1.78
C ALA A 12 0.77 6.95 2.31
N LYS A 13 0.76 6.72 3.63
CA LYS A 13 -0.05 5.65 4.25
C LYS A 13 -1.55 5.84 4.00
N ALA A 14 -2.04 7.07 4.10
CA ALA A 14 -3.44 7.40 3.88
C ALA A 14 -3.89 7.27 2.41
N VAL A 15 -2.96 7.38 1.45
CA VAL A 15 -3.24 7.24 0.01
C VAL A 15 -2.99 5.81 -0.48
N LEU A 16 -1.94 5.15 0.02
CA LEU A 16 -1.61 3.77 -0.35
C LEU A 16 -2.67 2.78 0.12
N PHE A 17 -3.22 2.98 1.33
CA PHE A 17 -4.24 2.10 1.88
C PHE A 17 -5.52 2.00 1.01
N PRO A 18 -6.19 3.10 0.63
CA PRO A 18 -7.35 3.02 -0.25
C PRO A 18 -6.98 2.53 -1.65
N LEU A 19 -5.78 2.81 -2.15
CA LEU A 19 -5.30 2.27 -3.43
C LEU A 19 -5.24 0.75 -3.38
N ILE A 20 -4.62 0.18 -2.33
CA ILE A 20 -4.53 -1.25 -2.10
C ILE A 20 -5.92 -1.86 -1.96
N CYS A 21 -6.85 -1.21 -1.23
CA CYS A 21 -8.23 -1.69 -1.09
C CYS A 21 -8.96 -1.73 -2.44
N ILE A 22 -8.87 -0.67 -3.26
CA ILE A 22 -9.51 -0.64 -4.58
C ILE A 22 -8.93 -1.72 -5.50
N GLN A 23 -7.61 -1.87 -5.50
CA GLN A 23 -6.93 -2.91 -6.27
C GLN A 23 -7.37 -4.30 -5.81
N PHE A 24 -7.49 -4.51 -4.49
CA PHE A 24 -7.97 -5.76 -3.89
C PHE A 24 -9.40 -6.09 -4.32
N PHE A 25 -10.31 -5.12 -4.26
CA PHE A 25 -11.69 -5.26 -4.74
C PHE A 25 -11.75 -5.55 -6.25
N ARG A 26 -10.88 -4.94 -7.06
CA ARG A 26 -10.77 -5.25 -8.49
C ARG A 26 -10.35 -6.71 -8.70
N THR A 27 -9.34 -7.19 -7.96
CA THR A 27 -8.92 -8.60 -8.02
C THR A 27 -10.02 -9.58 -7.63
N LEU A 28 -10.89 -9.22 -6.68
CA LEU A 28 -12.03 -10.04 -6.29
C LEU A 28 -13.07 -10.20 -7.40
N ILE A 29 -13.26 -9.17 -8.23
CA ILE A 29 -14.25 -9.15 -9.33
C ILE A 29 -13.67 -9.76 -10.60
N LEU A 30 -12.42 -9.42 -10.94
CA LEU A 30 -11.70 -9.85 -12.14
C LEU A 30 -10.28 -10.27 -11.74
N PRO A 31 -10.10 -11.50 -11.23
CA PRO A 31 -8.80 -11.96 -10.77
C PRO A 31 -7.89 -12.20 -11.97
N THR A 32 -6.92 -11.31 -12.17
CA THR A 32 -5.72 -11.66 -12.94
C THR A 32 -4.62 -12.09 -11.96
N PRO A 33 -3.82 -13.12 -12.30
CA PRO A 33 -2.72 -13.56 -11.44
C PRO A 33 -1.67 -12.46 -11.22
N ILE A 34 -1.55 -11.51 -12.16
CA ILE A 34 -0.66 -10.36 -12.07
C ILE A 34 -1.18 -9.36 -11.03
N ASP A 35 -2.48 -9.04 -11.03
CA ASP A 35 -3.05 -8.11 -10.06
C ASP A 35 -2.94 -8.66 -8.62
N VAL A 36 -3.11 -9.98 -8.41
CA VAL A 36 -2.93 -10.61 -7.09
C VAL A 36 -1.49 -10.47 -6.58
N PHE A 37 -0.52 -10.70 -7.46
CA PHE A 37 0.90 -10.59 -7.13
C PHE A 37 1.29 -9.13 -6.80
N ILE A 38 0.78 -8.17 -7.57
CA ILE A 38 0.99 -6.73 -7.34
C ILE A 38 0.33 -6.28 -6.04
N CYS A 39 -0.90 -6.71 -5.77
CA CYS A 39 -1.59 -6.43 -4.49
C CYS A 39 -0.77 -6.93 -3.30
N PHE A 40 -0.25 -8.15 -3.40
CA PHE A 40 0.55 -8.76 -2.33
C PHE A 40 1.87 -8.00 -2.10
N ALA A 41 2.57 -7.61 -3.17
CA ALA A 41 3.79 -6.81 -3.07
C ALA A 41 3.53 -5.42 -2.46
N LEU A 42 2.44 -4.75 -2.86
CA LEU A 42 2.06 -3.44 -2.32
C LEU A 42 1.69 -3.51 -0.83
N VAL A 43 1.03 -4.59 -0.40
CA VAL A 43 0.75 -4.83 1.02
C VAL A 43 2.04 -5.05 1.81
N LEU A 44 2.99 -5.84 1.29
CA LEU A 44 4.29 -6.05 1.94
C LEU A 44 5.08 -4.74 2.09
N VAL A 45 5.11 -3.91 1.05
CA VAL A 45 5.75 -2.58 1.10
C VAL A 45 5.05 -1.69 2.12
N TYR A 46 3.72 -1.68 2.15
CA TYR A 46 2.95 -0.92 3.13
C TYR A 46 3.24 -1.35 4.58
N ILE A 47 3.32 -2.66 4.83
CA ILE A 47 3.66 -3.22 6.15
C ILE A 47 5.11 -2.89 6.52
N GLY A 48 6.06 -2.95 5.59
CA GLY A 48 7.45 -2.56 5.81
C GLY A 48 7.58 -1.09 6.23
N ILE A 49 6.84 -0.19 5.57
CA ILE A 49 6.75 1.23 5.92
C ILE A 49 5.99 1.45 7.24
N LEU A 50 5.05 0.56 7.58
CA LEU A 50 4.29 0.62 8.83
C LEU A 50 5.16 0.25 10.03
N LEU A 51 5.95 -0.82 9.90
CA LEU A 51 6.85 -1.33 10.92
C LEU A 51 8.17 -0.54 11.03
N ASP A 52 8.34 0.50 10.21
CA ASP A 52 9.59 1.30 10.12
C ASP A 52 10.82 0.42 9.83
N VAL A 53 10.60 -0.70 9.14
CA VAL A 53 11.65 -1.62 8.67
C VAL A 53 12.27 -1.09 7.37
N ILE A 54 11.54 -0.20 6.66
CA ILE A 54 11.89 0.51 5.42
C ILE A 54 11.52 1.98 5.59
#